data_AF-A0A2U2YZY9-F1
#
_entry.id   AF-A0A2U2YZY9-F1
#
_cell.length_a   1.000
_cell.length_b   1.000
_cell.length_c   1.000
_cell.angle_alpha   90.00
_cell.angle_beta   90.00
_cell.angle_gamma   90.00
#
_symmetry.space_group_name_H-M   'P 1'
#
loop_
_entity.id
_entity.type
_entity.pdbx_description
1 polymer ?
#
loop_
_entity_poly.entity_id
_entity_poly.type
_entity_poly.pdbx_seq_one_letter_code
_entity_poly.pdbx_strand_id
1 'polypeptide(L)'
;MGFVRRGACDATTWSALQRKSTVQAGLLSLPKIGEVRARWSRTLPCRPSSVTVIKDPAGRYFPSFLIDTDPEEDRARLGEPDLDSAVGIDLGLTLPQALGFA
;
A
#
# COMPACT_ATOMS: atom_id res chain seq x y z
N MET A 1 -22.10 -1.51 7.30
CA MET A 1 -20.71 -1.37 6.82
C MET A 1 -19.85 -0.96 8.01
N GLY A 2 -19.16 -1.94 8.61
CA GLY A 2 -18.55 -1.84 9.93
C GLY A 2 -17.03 -1.98 9.90
N PHE A 3 -16.35 -1.30 10.82
CA PHE A 3 -14.92 -1.48 11.04
C PHE A 3 -14.70 -2.85 11.68
N VAL A 4 -13.97 -3.74 10.99
CA VAL A 4 -13.69 -5.08 11.49
C VAL A 4 -12.35 -5.08 12.21
N ARG A 5 -12.39 -5.26 13.53
CA ARG A 5 -11.20 -5.50 14.35
C ARG A 5 -10.62 -6.87 14.00
N ARG A 6 -9.39 -6.92 13.50
CA ARG A 6 -8.58 -8.15 13.45
C ARG A 6 -7.30 -7.90 14.26
N GLY A 7 -6.99 -8.77 15.21
CA GLY A 7 -5.83 -8.61 16.07
C GLY A 7 -5.20 -9.95 16.45
N ALA A 8 -3.88 -9.91 16.64
CA ALA A 8 -3.10 -10.87 17.43
C ALA A 8 -1.80 -10.25 18.03
N CYS A 9 -1.41 -9.04 17.63
CA CYS A 9 -0.43 -8.20 18.35
C CYS A 9 -0.98 -6.76 18.36
N ASP A 10 -0.54 -5.91 19.31
CA ASP A 10 -1.13 -4.62 19.75
C ASP A 10 -1.34 -3.50 18.69
N ALA A 11 -1.31 -3.85 17.40
CA ALA A 11 -1.74 -3.02 16.30
C ALA A 11 -3.26 -3.17 16.09
N THR A 12 -4.04 -2.18 16.49
CA THR A 12 -5.46 -2.16 16.12
C THR A 12 -5.57 -1.81 14.64
N THR A 13 -5.88 -2.81 13.80
CA THR A 13 -6.09 -2.62 12.36
C THR A 13 -7.53 -2.22 12.10
N TRP A 14 -7.73 -1.02 11.56
CA TRP A 14 -9.02 -0.53 11.08
C TRP A 14 -8.99 -0.54 9.55
N SER A 15 -9.72 -1.46 8.91
CA SER A 15 -9.90 -1.43 7.46
C SER A 15 -11.04 -0.48 7.10
N ALA A 16 -10.76 0.55 6.31
CA ALA A 16 -11.77 1.40 5.69
C ALA A 16 -11.81 1.12 4.18
N LEU A 17 -12.74 0.27 3.76
CA LEU A 17 -12.97 0.03 2.34
C LEU A 17 -13.62 1.27 1.71
N GLN A 18 -12.82 2.18 1.16
CA GLN A 18 -13.28 3.44 0.59
C GLN A 18 -12.98 3.52 -0.89
N ARG A 19 -14.05 3.62 -1.68
CA ARG A 19 -14.04 3.76 -3.15
C ARG A 19 -13.65 5.17 -3.64
N LYS A 20 -13.59 6.13 -2.72
CA LYS A 20 -13.38 7.57 -2.99
C LYS A 20 -12.61 8.27 -1.87
N SER A 21 -11.34 7.96 -1.66
CA SER A 21 -10.45 8.89 -0.95
C SER A 21 -9.95 9.92 -1.95
N THR A 22 -9.85 11.16 -1.49
CA THR A 22 -9.25 12.27 -2.24
C THR A 22 -8.00 12.66 -1.49
N VAL A 23 -6.87 12.65 -2.19
CA VAL A 23 -5.58 13.10 -1.67
C VAL A 23 -5.35 14.48 -2.27
N GLN A 24 -5.58 15.53 -1.50
CA GLN A 24 -5.29 16.90 -1.90
C GLN A 24 -4.50 17.59 -0.79
N ALA A 25 -3.39 18.22 -1.15
CA ALA A 25 -2.67 19.19 -0.32
C ALA A 25 -2.34 18.73 1.12
N GLY A 26 -2.01 17.45 1.34
CA GLY A 26 -1.66 16.95 2.66
C GLY A 26 -2.84 16.44 3.51
N LEU A 27 -4.07 16.54 3.00
CA LEU A 27 -5.28 16.08 3.68
C LEU A 27 -5.72 14.71 3.17
N LEU A 28 -6.19 13.88 4.10
CA LEU A 28 -6.78 12.57 3.88
C LEU A 28 -8.22 12.58 4.37
N SER A 29 -9.18 12.38 3.47
CA SER A 29 -10.61 12.31 3.83
C SER A 29 -10.99 10.90 4.25
N LEU A 30 -11.35 10.72 5.53
CA LEU A 30 -11.77 9.46 6.13
C LEU A 30 -13.29 9.45 6.41
N PRO A 31 -14.00 8.35 6.12
CA PRO A 31 -15.43 8.26 6.41
C PRO A 31 -15.69 8.39 7.91
N LYS A 32 -16.68 9.22 8.28
CA LYS A 32 -17.11 9.49 9.67
C LYS A 32 -16.12 10.27 10.55
N ILE A 33 -14.87 10.43 10.13
CA ILE A 33 -13.87 11.24 10.82
C ILE A 33 -13.73 12.62 10.15
N GLY A 34 -13.88 12.66 8.82
CA GLY A 34 -13.66 13.87 8.02
C GLY A 34 -12.22 13.94 7.52
N GLU A 35 -11.76 15.15 7.22
CA GLU A 35 -10.41 15.39 6.72
C GLU A 35 -9.38 15.39 7.86
N VAL A 36 -8.34 14.59 7.71
CA VAL A 36 -7.20 14.54 8.64
C VAL A 36 -5.93 14.95 7.92
N ARG A 37 -5.05 15.68 8.59
CA ARG A 37 -3.71 15.96 8.07
C ARG A 37 -2.87 14.69 8.14
N ALA A 38 -2.30 14.30 7.00
CA ALA A 38 -1.42 13.15 6.90
C ALA A 38 -0.01 13.60 6.47
N ARG A 39 1.01 13.01 7.09
CA ARG A 39 2.38 13.08 6.58
C ARG A 39 2.54 12.00 5.52
N TRP A 40 2.85 12.40 4.29
CA TRP A 40 3.02 11.49 3.16
C TRP A 40 4.44 10.97 3.11
N SER A 41 4.59 9.65 2.97
CA SER A 41 5.89 9.03 2.68
C SER A 41 6.29 9.17 1.21
N ARG A 42 5.29 9.29 0.33
CA ARG A 42 5.43 9.48 -1.12
C ARG A 42 4.12 10.01 -1.71
N THR A 43 4.22 10.59 -2.89
CA THR A 43 3.07 10.90 -3.73
C THR A 43 2.45 9.59 -4.24
N LEU A 44 1.13 9.48 -4.20
CA LEU A 44 0.44 8.33 -4.78
C LEU A 44 0.33 8.52 -6.30
N PRO A 45 0.64 7.49 -7.10
CA PRO A 45 0.61 7.60 -8.56
C PRO A 45 -0.81 7.72 -9.12
N CYS A 46 -1.78 7.13 -8.44
CA CYS A 46 -3.18 7.13 -8.84
C CYS A 46 -4.09 7.18 -7.60
N ARG A 47 -5.39 7.28 -7.86
CA ARG A 47 -6.39 7.27 -6.79
C ARG A 47 -6.46 5.89 -6.14
N PRO A 48 -6.32 5.77 -4.82
CA PRO A 48 -6.40 4.47 -4.16
C PRO A 48 -7.84 3.94 -4.08
N SER A 49 -7.96 2.62 -4.19
CA SER A 49 -9.21 1.86 -4.15
C SER A 49 -9.69 1.57 -2.72
N SER A 50 -8.78 1.60 -1.75
CA SER A 50 -9.09 1.52 -0.32
C SER A 50 -7.97 2.11 0.54
N VAL A 51 -8.30 2.38 1.80
CA VAL A 51 -7.34 2.85 2.80
C VAL A 51 -7.48 2.03 4.08
N THR A 52 -6.37 1.51 4.60
CA THR A 52 -6.34 0.83 5.90
C THR A 52 -5.58 1.70 6.88
N VAL A 53 -6.13 1.93 8.07
CA VAL A 53 -5.48 2.73 9.11
C VAL A 53 -5.15 1.82 10.29
N ILE A 54 -3.87 1.76 10.63
CA ILE A 54 -3.38 0.98 11.77
C ILE A 54 -2.95 1.94 12.87
N LYS A 55 -3.32 1.64 14.11
CA LYS A 55 -2.78 2.32 15.29
C LYS A 55 -1.68 1.46 15.90
N ASP A 56 -0.49 1.99 16.07
CA ASP A 56 0.60 1.30 16.75
C ASP A 56 0.47 1.39 18.29
N PRO A 57 1.27 0.61 19.05
CA PRO A 57 1.24 0.64 20.52
C PRO A 57 1.63 2.01 21.12
N ALA A 58 2.43 2.80 20.39
CA ALA A 58 2.80 4.16 20.79
C ALA A 58 1.68 5.19 20.51
N GLY A 59 0.52 4.74 20.00
CA GLY A 59 -0.64 5.58 19.74
C GLY A 59 -0.59 6.35 18.42
N ARG A 60 0.38 6.08 17.55
CA ARG A 60 0.52 6.69 16.22
C ARG A 60 -0.35 5.97 15.20
N TYR A 61 -0.87 6.71 14.22
CA TYR A 61 -1.71 6.18 13.17
C TYR A 61 -0.95 6.12 11.84
N PHE A 62 -1.04 4.99 11.14
CA PHE A 62 -0.40 4.75 9.86
C PHE A 62 -1.45 4.35 8.82
N PRO A 63 -1.74 5.21 7.84
CA PRO A 63 -2.56 4.86 6.70
C PRO A 63 -1.74 4.11 5.63
N SER A 64 -2.25 2.98 5.16
CA SER A 64 -1.78 2.28 3.96
C SER A 64 -2.86 2.31 2.89
N PHE A 65 -2.43 2.39 1.63
CA PHE A 65 -3.33 2.57 0.49
C PHE A 65 -3.20 1.38 -0.46
N LEU A 66 -4.32 0.83 -0.88
CA LEU A 66 -4.37 -0.06 -2.02
C LEU A 66 -4.57 0.78 -3.27
N ILE A 67 -3.65 0.69 -4.22
CA ILE A 67 -3.75 1.32 -5.53
C ILE A 67 -3.81 0.23 -6.58
N ASP A 68 -4.48 0.53 -7.69
CA ASP A 68 -4.47 -0.28 -8.89
C ASP A 68 -3.74 0.54 -9.97
N THR A 69 -2.71 -0.02 -10.57
CA THR A 69 -1.86 0.68 -11.54
C THR A 69 -1.90 -0.02 -12.89
N ASP A 70 -1.93 0.77 -13.95
CA ASP A 70 -1.77 0.28 -15.30
C ASP A 70 -0.28 0.06 -15.61
N PRO A 71 0.14 -1.11 -16.14
CA PRO A 71 1.53 -1.42 -16.43
C PRO A 71 2.19 -0.45 -17.43
N GLU A 72 1.45 0.04 -18.43
CA GLU A 72 1.98 0.97 -19.41
C GLU A 72 2.14 2.38 -18.83
N GLU A 73 1.20 2.81 -17.98
CA GLU A 73 1.39 4.04 -17.19
C GLU A 73 2.56 3.93 -16.21
N ASP A 74 2.75 2.77 -15.59
CA ASP A 74 3.90 2.52 -14.70
C ASP A 74 5.22 2.56 -15.47
N ARG A 75 5.29 1.95 -16.65
CA ARG A 75 6.43 2.00 -17.57
C ARG A 75 6.75 3.44 -17.97
N ALA A 76 5.75 4.23 -18.32
CA ALA A 76 5.93 5.65 -18.64
C ALA A 76 6.43 6.48 -17.42
N ARG A 77 6.02 6.12 -16.20
CA ARG A 77 6.42 6.80 -14.96
C ARG A 77 7.80 6.39 -14.46
N LEU A 78 8.19 5.13 -14.62
CA LEU A 78 9.43 4.55 -14.09
C LEU A 78 10.56 4.53 -15.14
N GLY A 79 10.21 4.66 -16.42
CA GLY A 79 11.13 4.50 -17.54
C GLY A 79 11.30 3.05 -17.96
N GLU A 80 11.97 2.84 -19.10
CA GLU A 80 12.37 1.50 -19.51
C GLU A 80 13.42 0.96 -18.54
N PRO A 81 13.35 -0.33 -18.18
CA PRO A 81 14.37 -0.95 -17.36
C PRO A 81 15.71 -0.89 -18.09
N ASP A 82 16.77 -0.54 -17.35
CA ASP A 82 18.13 -0.69 -17.84
C ASP A 82 18.46 -2.18 -17.92
N LEU A 83 18.45 -2.72 -19.14
CA LEU A 83 18.67 -4.14 -19.39
C LEU A 83 20.12 -4.57 -19.13
N ASP A 84 21.04 -3.61 -19.06
CA ASP A 84 22.46 -3.87 -18.75
C ASP A 84 22.74 -3.83 -17.23
N SER A 85 21.76 -3.38 -16.43
CA SER A 85 21.85 -3.36 -14.97
C SER A 85 21.30 -4.64 -14.33
N ALA A 86 22.13 -5.34 -13.56
CA ALA A 86 21.72 -6.51 -12.79
C ALA A 86 21.39 -6.14 -11.33
N VAL A 87 20.15 -6.42 -10.89
CA VAL A 87 19.72 -6.33 -9.48
C VAL A 87 19.35 -7.72 -8.98
N GLY A 88 20.06 -8.24 -7.99
CA GLY A 88 19.76 -9.53 -7.36
C GLY A 88 18.65 -9.41 -6.32
N ILE A 89 17.54 -10.13 -6.51
CA ILE A 89 16.48 -10.29 -5.49
C ILE A 89 16.70 -11.64 -4.82
N ASP A 90 17.19 -11.64 -3.58
CA ASP A 90 17.25 -12.85 -2.78
C ASP A 90 15.94 -13.04 -2.01
N LEU A 91 15.27 -14.17 -2.28
CA LEU A 91 14.05 -14.57 -1.58
C LEU A 91 14.34 -15.58 -0.46
N GLY A 92 15.61 -15.94 -0.22
CA GLY A 92 16.01 -16.82 0.87
C GLY A 92 15.38 -18.22 0.83
N LEU A 93 15.02 -18.72 -0.36
CA LEU A 93 14.42 -20.04 -0.52
C LEU A 93 15.51 -21.12 -0.38
N THR A 94 15.35 -22.04 0.58
CA THR A 94 16.35 -23.06 0.91
C THR A 94 16.37 -24.25 -0.06
N LEU A 95 15.41 -24.34 -0.99
CA LEU A 95 15.33 -25.39 -2.02
C LEU A 95 14.72 -24.83 -3.32
N PRO A 96 15.26 -25.18 -4.50
CA PRO A 96 14.56 -24.92 -5.75
C PRO A 96 13.32 -25.82 -5.85
N GLN A 97 12.17 -25.24 -6.19
CA GLN A 97 11.11 -26.00 -6.84
C GLN A 97 11.60 -26.32 -8.26
N ALA A 98 12.35 -27.41 -8.40
CA ALA A 98 12.66 -27.97 -9.70
C ALA A 98 11.35 -28.52 -10.29
N LEU A 99 10.77 -27.80 -11.24
CA LEU A 99 9.88 -28.40 -12.23
C LEU A 99 10.74 -29.36 -13.06
N GLY A 100 10.60 -30.66 -12.77
CA GLY A 100 11.12 -31.71 -13.62
C GLY A 100 10.39 -31.66 -14.95
N PHE A 101 11.10 -31.25 -16.00
CA PHE A 101 10.75 -31.62 -17.36
C PHE A 101 11.43 -32.96 -17.64
N ALA A 102 10.62 -34.00 -17.78
CA ALA A 102 10.97 -35.25 -18.47
C ALA A 102 9.94 -35.43 -19.58
#